data_AF-A8V194-F1
#
_entry.id   AF-A8V194-F1
#
_cell.length_a   1.000
_cell.length_b   1.000
_cell.length_c   1.000
_cell.angle_alpha   90.00
_cell.angle_beta   90.00
_cell.angle_gamma   90.00
#
_symmetry.space_group_name_H-M   'P 1'
#
loop_
_entity.id
_entity.type
_entity.pdbx_description
1 polymer ?
#
loop_
_entity_poly.entity_id
_entity_poly.type
_entity_poly.pdbx_seq_one_letter_code
_entity_poly.pdbx_strand_id
1 'polypeptide(L)' 'MIEKIIEWSVKNKLIVLSLILMVFGASIWALKKTPLDAIPDLSPPQVIVFTNGQVNLHQ' A
#
# COMPACT_ATOMS: atom_id res chain seq x y z
N MET A 1 -32.06 -9.05 -4.08
CA MET A 1 -31.02 -8.51 -3.16
C MET A 1 -30.32 -7.31 -3.76
N ILE A 2 -29.70 -7.44 -4.94
CA ILE A 2 -29.08 -6.32 -5.68
C ILE A 2 -30.09 -5.20 -5.97
N GLU A 3 -31.32 -5.52 -6.41
CA GLU A 3 -32.37 -4.51 -6.63
C GLU A 3 -32.63 -3.64 -5.40
N LYS A 4 -32.73 -4.24 -4.21
CA LYS A 4 -32.91 -3.47 -2.96
C LYS A 4 -31.76 -2.51 -2.70
N ILE A 5 -30.52 -2.89 -3.04
CA ILE A 5 -29.35 -2.02 -2.90
C ILE A 5 -29.43 -0.86 -3.91
N ILE A 6 -29.81 -1.14 -5.15
CA ILE A 6 -29.95 -0.13 -6.20
C ILE A 6 -31.06 0.85 -5.84
N GLU A 7 -32.24 0.36 -5.46
CA GLU A 7 -33.37 1.18 -5.02
C GLU A 7 -33.00 2.06 -3.82
N TRP A 8 -32.31 1.49 -2.82
CA TRP A 8 -31.84 2.26 -1.67
C TRP A 8 -30.81 3.32 -2.08
N SER A 9 -29.89 2.99 -2.99
CA SER A 9 -28.87 3.92 -3.48
C SER A 9 -29.49 5.09 -4.25
N VAL A 10 -30.47 4.81 -5.11
CA VAL A 10 -31.21 5.84 -5.87
C VAL A 10 -32.11 6.67 -4.97
N LYS A 11 -32.66 6.11 -3.89
CA LYS A 11 -33.45 6.87 -2.91
C LYS A 11 -32.58 7.81 -2.07
N ASN A 12 -31.35 7.40 -1.77
CA ASN A 12 -30.42 8.13 -0.90
C ASN A 12 -29.27 8.80 -1.66
N LYS A 13 -29.57 9.50 -2.77
CA LYS A 13 -28.57 10.07 -3.68
C LYS A 13 -27.54 10.97 -2.99
N LEU A 14 -27.96 11.73 -1.98
CA LEU A 14 -27.06 12.62 -1.22
C LEU A 14 -26.02 11.84 -0.41
N ILE A 15 -26.42 10.72 0.20
CA ILE A 15 -25.50 9.86 0.96
C ILE A 15 -24.49 9.22 0.01
N VAL A 16 -24.98 8.68 -1.11
CA VAL A 16 -24.12 8.06 -2.13
C VAL A 16 -23.12 9.08 -2.69
N LEU A 17 -23.57 10.29 -3.01
CA LEU A 17 -22.71 11.35 -3.53
C LEU A 17 -21.64 11.78 -2.51
N SER A 18 -22.03 11.94 -1.24
CA SER A 18 -21.09 12.26 -0.15
C SER A 18 -20.03 11.18 0.02
N LEU A 19 -20.43 9.91 0.00
CA LEU A 19 -19.50 8.78 0.07
C LEU A 19 -18.51 8.79 -1.09
N ILE A 20 -18.98 9.06 -2.31
CA ILE A 20 -18.11 9.18 -3.50
C ILE A 20 -17.10 10.32 -3.31
N LEU A 21 -17.53 11.49 -2.81
CA LEU A 21 -16.62 12.61 -2.55
C LEU A 21 -15.57 12.29 -1.49
N MET A 22 -15.97 11.61 -0.41
CA MET A 22 -15.04 11.16 0.64
C MET A 22 -14.01 10.17 0.09
N VAL A 23 -14.45 9.17 -0.67
CA VAL A 23 -13.57 8.18 -1.30
C VAL A 23 -12.62 8.87 -2.27
N PHE A 24 -13.12 9.79 -3.10
CA PHE A 24 -12.29 10.54 -4.05
C PHE A 24 -11.21 11.37 -3.35
N GLY A 25 -11.56 12.08 -2.27
CA GLY A 25 -10.60 12.82 -1.46
C GLY A 25 -9.55 11.90 -0.83
N ALA A 26 -9.98 10.75 -0.29
CA ALA A 26 -9.07 9.73 0.24
C ALA A 26 -8.14 9.15 -0.85
N SER A 27 -8.65 8.94 -2.07
CA SER A 27 -7.85 8.50 -3.21
C SER A 27 -6.76 9.52 -3.58
N ILE A 28 -7.09 10.82 -3.65
CA ILE A 28 -6.08 11.86 -3.92
C ILE A 28 -5.01 11.88 -2.83
N TRP A 29 -5.42 11.76 -1.57
CA TRP A 29 -4.49 11.68 -0.45
C TRP A 29 -3.58 10.46 -0.55
N ALA A 30 -4.15 9.28 -0.88
CA ALA A 30 -3.39 8.05 -1.06
C ALA A 30 -2.39 8.17 -2.21
N LEU A 31 -2.81 8.68 -3.38
CA LEU A 31 -1.92 8.90 -4.52
C LEU A 31 -0.70 9.77 -4.17
N LYS A 32 -0.88 10.76 -3.29
CA LYS A 32 0.21 11.63 -2.85
C LYS A 32 1.12 11.00 -1.79
N LYS A 33 0.61 10.03 -1.03
CA LYS A 33 1.30 9.45 0.14
C LYS A 33 1.86 8.05 -0.12
N THR A 34 1.39 7.36 -1.15
CA THR A 34 1.92 6.04 -1.51
C THR A 34 3.32 6.21 -2.08
N PRO A 35 4.36 5.57 -1.47
CA PRO A 35 5.70 5.60 -2.01
C PRO A 35 5.70 4.89 -3.37
N LEU A 36 6.21 5.58 -4.38
CA LEU A 36 6.37 5.04 -5.72
C LEU A 36 7.84 4.67 -5.90
N ASP A 37 8.11 3.38 -6.08
CA ASP A 37 9.42 2.89 -6.51
C ASP A 37 9.38 2.54 -7.99
N ALA A 38 10.48 2.79 -8.69
CA ALA A 38 10.60 2.52 -10.11
C ALA A 38 10.79 1.03 -10.40
N ILE A 39 11.30 0.27 -9.43
CA ILE A 39 11.62 -1.15 -9.58
C ILE A 39 10.94 -1.90 -8.43
N PRO A 40 10.23 -3.00 -8.70
CA PRO A 40 9.77 -3.87 -7.61
C PRO A 40 10.97 -4.43 -6.83
N ASP A 41 10.81 -4.72 -5.55
CA ASP A 41 11.88 -5.39 -4.80
C ASP A 41 12.11 -6.79 -5.41
N LEU A 42 13.24 -6.93 -6.10
CA LEU A 42 13.65 -8.15 -6.81
C LEU A 42 14.87 -8.81 -6.14
N SER A 43 15.40 -8.21 -5.07
CA SER A 43 16.57 -8.76 -4.40
C SER A 43 16.14 -9.95 -3.56
N PRO A 44 16.78 -11.13 -3.71
CA PRO A 44 16.46 -12.24 -2.83
C PRO A 44 16.80 -11.84 -1.37
N PRO A 45 16.04 -12.33 -0.37
CA PRO A 45 16.36 -12.07 1.03
C PRO A 45 17.74 -12.64 1.34
N GLN A 46 18.75 -11.75 1.43
CA GLN A 46 20.15 -12.12 1.62
C GLN A 46 20.57 -11.88 3.06
N VAL A 47 21.16 -12.92 3.67
CA VAL A 47 21.83 -12.81 4.97
C VAL A 47 23.32 -12.67 4.73
N ILE A 48 23.90 -11.55 5.16
CA ILE A 48 25.33 -11.28 5.04
C ILE A 48 26.01 -11.59 6.39
N VAL A 49 27.01 -12.47 6.39
CA VAL A 49 27.81 -12.81 7.58
C VAL A 49 29.21 -12.22 7.42
N PHE A 50 29.55 -11.26 8.28
CA PHE A 50 30.90 -10.70 8.36
C PHE A 50 31.69 -11.38 9.47
N THR A 51 32.84 -11.95 9.13
CA THR A 51 33.78 -12.50 10.11
C THR A 51 35.11 -11.77 10.00
N ASN A 52 35.57 -11.20 11.11
CA ASN A 52 36.88 -10.58 11.22
C ASN A 52 37.81 -11.56 11.91
N GLY A 53 38.51 -12.40 11.13
CA GLY A 53 39.54 -13.29 11.65
C GLY A 53 40.88 -12.55 11.74
N GLN A 54 41.36 -12.24 12.95
CA GLN A 54 42.78 -11.97 13.14
C GLN A 54 43.52 -13.31 13.18
N VAL A 55 44.22 -13.64 12.09
CA VAL A 55 45.15 -14.78 12.08
C VAL A 55 46.39 -14.36 12.87
N ASN A 56 46.47 -14.79 14.13
CA ASN A 56 47.71 -14.72 14.90
C ASN A 56 48.66 -15.81 14.36
N LEU A 57 49.53 -15.44 13.43
CA LEU A 57 50.71 -16.24 13.07
C LEU A 57 51.76 -16.07 14.17
N HIS A 58 51.55 -16.75 15.29
CA HIS A 58 52.60 -17.03 16.27
C HIS A 58 52.68 -18.53 16.49
N GLN A 59 53.36 -19.20 15.55
CA GLN A 59 54.42 -20.19 15.81
C GLN A 59 55.10 -20.58 14.49
#